data_AF-A0A957HC06-F1
#
_entry.id   AF-A0A957HC06-F1
#
_cell.length_a   1.000
_cell.length_b   1.000
_cell.length_c   1.000
_cell.angle_alpha   90.00
_cell.angle_beta   90.00
_cell.angle_gamma   90.00
#
_symmetry.space_group_name_H-M   'P 1'
#
loop_
_entity.id
_entity.type
_entity.pdbx_description
1 polymer ?
#
loop_
_entity_poly.entity_id
_entity_poly.type
_entity_poly.pdbx_seq_one_letter_code
_entity_poly.pdbx_strand_id
1 'polypeptide(L)'
;MQRLAVACILLLTLGFSAPVAAQDVSKPFGLPVAGPPGPNTWLFGQAYGNTAGAYLRGDEWYRAGQRLHFGIDLSMRCGTPLVAIGDGEVVAADDLSFGSAPHNLLIRHDAGYVSLYGHLLERPPLMVGQRVVRGQDVGLSGDPDLTCDSRPHLHLEIRSLDYRTTYNPAALIDAPWDTLALIGPFSYPLFQQDLDNARRWM
;
A
#
# COMPACT_ATOMS: atom_id res chain seq x y z
N MET A 1 -26.83 -45.65 -65.98
CA MET A 1 -26.74 -44.23 -65.63
C MET A 1 -26.44 -44.11 -64.13
N GLN A 2 -25.17 -44.00 -63.73
CA GLN A 2 -24.77 -43.80 -62.33
C GLN A 2 -24.25 -42.37 -62.19
N ARG A 3 -24.88 -41.58 -61.31
CA ARG A 3 -24.47 -40.21 -60.98
C ARG A 3 -23.44 -40.29 -59.85
N LEU A 4 -22.21 -39.80 -60.08
CA LEU A 4 -21.24 -39.53 -59.02
C LEU A 4 -21.67 -38.27 -58.25
N ALA A 5 -21.80 -38.38 -56.94
CA ALA A 5 -21.91 -37.23 -56.04
C ALA A 5 -20.51 -36.82 -55.60
N VAL A 6 -20.13 -35.57 -55.88
CA VAL A 6 -18.89 -34.94 -55.38
C VAL A 6 -19.19 -34.37 -54.00
N ALA A 7 -18.55 -34.90 -52.96
CA ALA A 7 -18.62 -34.35 -51.62
C ALA A 7 -17.61 -33.21 -51.47
N CYS A 8 -18.11 -31.98 -51.29
CA CYS A 8 -17.30 -30.80 -51.03
C CYS A 8 -17.00 -30.74 -49.53
N ILE A 9 -15.75 -30.95 -49.13
CA ILE A 9 -15.33 -30.87 -47.73
C ILE A 9 -15.01 -29.41 -47.40
N LEU A 10 -15.89 -28.76 -46.64
CA LEU A 10 -15.64 -27.45 -46.04
C LEU A 10 -14.65 -27.62 -44.88
N LEU A 11 -13.42 -27.14 -45.04
CA LEU A 11 -12.46 -27.01 -43.93
C LEU A 11 -12.84 -25.78 -43.11
N LEU A 12 -13.49 -25.99 -41.96
CA LEU A 12 -13.59 -24.97 -40.91
C LEU A 12 -12.21 -24.79 -40.27
N THR A 13 -11.57 -23.65 -40.51
CA THR A 13 -10.39 -23.23 -39.75
C THR A 13 -10.84 -22.66 -38.41
N LEU A 14 -10.75 -23.47 -37.36
CA LEU A 14 -10.87 -23.00 -35.98
C LEU A 14 -9.67 -22.09 -35.69
N GLY A 15 -9.90 -20.77 -35.71
CA GLY A 15 -8.92 -19.79 -35.26
C GLY A 15 -8.72 -19.92 -33.75
N PHE A 16 -7.67 -20.64 -33.34
CA PHE A 16 -7.18 -20.58 -31.97
C PHE A 16 -6.59 -19.19 -31.73
N SER A 17 -7.35 -18.33 -31.05
CA SER A 17 -6.78 -17.13 -30.45
C SER A 17 -5.81 -17.61 -29.37
N ALA A 18 -4.52 -17.32 -29.54
CA ALA A 18 -3.55 -17.59 -28.50
C ALA A 18 -4.01 -16.90 -27.20
N PRO A 19 -3.87 -17.54 -26.03
CA PRO A 19 -4.15 -16.85 -24.78
C PRO A 19 -3.26 -15.61 -24.74
N VAL A 20 -3.88 -14.44 -24.59
CA VAL A 20 -3.15 -13.23 -24.21
C VAL A 20 -2.45 -13.60 -22.92
N ALA A 21 -1.12 -13.74 -22.97
CA ALA A 21 -0.32 -13.92 -21.77
C ALA A 21 -0.67 -12.76 -20.85
N ALA A 22 -1.22 -13.07 -19.68
CA ALA A 22 -1.39 -12.07 -18.63
C ALA A 22 -0.01 -11.43 -18.46
N GLN A 23 0.09 -10.14 -18.79
CA GLN A 23 1.29 -9.40 -18.45
C GLN A 23 1.43 -9.53 -16.94
N ASP A 24 2.54 -10.10 -16.51
CA ASP A 24 2.94 -10.12 -15.11
C ASP A 24 3.27 -8.66 -14.77
N VAL A 25 2.23 -7.86 -14.51
CA VAL A 25 2.40 -6.47 -14.09
C VAL A 25 2.86 -6.55 -12.65
N SER A 26 4.17 -6.70 -12.48
CA SER A 26 4.82 -6.59 -11.19
C SER A 26 4.32 -5.32 -10.53
N LYS A 27 3.76 -5.43 -9.33
CA LYS A 27 3.26 -4.28 -8.59
C LYS A 27 4.39 -3.26 -8.43
N PRO A 28 4.15 -1.96 -8.69
CA PRO A 28 5.22 -0.97 -8.81
C PRO A 28 5.93 -0.65 -7.49
N PHE A 29 5.33 -1.01 -6.34
CA PHE A 29 5.80 -0.61 -5.02
C PHE A 29 6.15 -1.79 -4.12
N GLY A 30 7.07 -1.56 -3.19
CA GLY A 30 7.36 -2.44 -2.06
C GLY A 30 6.70 -1.97 -0.76
N LEU A 31 6.97 -2.69 0.32
CA LEU A 31 6.53 -2.30 1.66
C LEU A 31 7.24 -1.01 2.13
N PRO A 32 6.58 -0.19 2.96
CA PRO A 32 7.15 1.04 3.51
C PRO A 32 8.08 0.80 4.71
N VAL A 33 8.46 -0.46 4.95
CA VAL A 33 9.25 -0.94 6.09
C VAL A 33 10.15 -2.07 5.60
N ALA A 34 11.40 -2.11 6.07
CA ALA A 34 12.40 -3.07 5.58
C ALA A 34 12.29 -4.47 6.22
N GLY A 35 11.77 -4.55 7.45
CA GLY A 35 11.67 -5.81 8.20
C GLY A 35 10.34 -6.56 8.01
N PRO A 36 10.29 -7.87 8.33
CA PRO A 36 9.05 -8.64 8.28
C PRO A 36 8.04 -8.18 9.35
N PRO A 37 6.74 -8.43 9.13
CA PRO A 37 5.68 -8.11 10.07
C PRO A 37 5.65 -9.07 11.25
N GLY A 38 5.22 -8.56 12.39
CA GLY A 38 5.07 -9.34 13.61
C GLY A 38 4.79 -8.50 14.85
N PRO A 39 4.54 -9.17 15.99
CA PRO A 39 4.18 -8.59 17.28
C PRO A 39 5.07 -7.45 17.76
N ASN A 40 6.36 -7.50 17.40
CA ASN A 40 7.38 -6.56 17.85
C ASN A 40 7.85 -5.61 16.75
N THR A 41 7.31 -5.71 15.54
CA THR A 41 7.68 -4.87 14.39
C THR A 41 6.48 -4.06 13.95
N TRP A 42 5.74 -4.55 12.97
CA TRP A 42 4.57 -3.91 12.42
C TRP A 42 3.50 -4.94 12.05
N LEU A 43 2.25 -4.54 12.09
CA LEU A 43 1.07 -5.36 11.78
C LEU A 43 0.14 -4.58 10.85
N PHE A 44 -0.56 -5.28 9.95
CA PHE A 44 -1.59 -4.65 9.14
C PHE A 44 -2.81 -4.33 10.02
N GLY A 45 -3.07 -3.05 10.23
CA GLY A 45 -4.10 -2.56 11.15
C GLY A 45 -5.43 -2.29 10.45
N GLN A 46 -5.41 -1.48 9.40
CA GLN A 46 -6.64 -1.06 8.71
C GLN A 46 -6.46 -1.02 7.19
N ALA A 47 -7.43 -1.58 6.47
CA ALA A 47 -7.46 -1.61 5.02
C ALA A 47 -8.00 -0.31 4.40
N TYR A 48 -7.77 -0.13 3.10
CA TYR A 48 -8.35 0.94 2.30
C TYR A 48 -9.87 0.77 2.13
N GLY A 49 -10.59 1.90 2.09
CA GLY A 49 -12.00 1.99 1.73
C GLY A 49 -12.94 2.02 2.93
N ASN A 50 -14.10 1.37 2.80
CA ASN A 50 -15.12 1.32 3.84
C ASN A 50 -14.77 0.26 4.88
N THR A 51 -14.12 0.68 5.96
CA THR A 51 -13.75 -0.20 7.08
C THR A 51 -14.69 -0.02 8.26
N ALA A 52 -14.73 -1.00 9.15
CA ALA A 52 -15.47 -0.87 10.41
C ALA A 52 -14.99 0.34 11.23
N GLY A 53 -13.68 0.60 11.26
CA GLY A 53 -13.10 1.78 11.90
C GLY A 53 -13.59 3.09 11.26
N ALA A 54 -13.56 3.17 9.92
CA ALA A 54 -14.03 4.32 9.17
C ALA A 54 -15.53 4.60 9.38
N TYR A 55 -16.33 3.54 9.45
CA TYR A 55 -17.75 3.63 9.76
C TYR A 55 -18.02 4.08 11.20
N LEU A 56 -17.46 3.37 12.19
CA LEU A 56 -17.72 3.61 13.60
C LEU A 56 -17.20 4.96 14.09
N ARG A 57 -16.08 5.45 13.53
CA ARG A 57 -15.44 6.71 13.90
C ARG A 57 -15.56 7.77 12.81
N GLY A 58 -16.59 7.63 11.97
CA GLY A 58 -16.81 8.47 10.80
C GLY A 58 -16.88 9.96 11.09
N ASP A 59 -17.52 10.35 12.20
CA ASP A 59 -17.69 11.76 12.57
C ASP A 59 -16.49 12.36 13.31
N GLU A 60 -15.63 11.51 13.86
CA GLU A 60 -14.48 11.92 14.68
C GLU A 60 -13.18 11.96 13.88
N TRP A 61 -12.86 10.86 13.19
CA TRP A 61 -11.55 10.66 12.56
C TRP A 61 -11.60 10.72 11.04
N TYR A 62 -12.70 10.26 10.44
CA TYR A 62 -12.83 10.10 8.99
C TYR A 62 -13.78 11.12 8.35
N ARG A 63 -14.10 12.19 9.07
CA ARG A 63 -15.08 13.18 8.62
C ARG A 63 -14.63 13.87 7.33
N ALA A 64 -13.35 14.22 7.25
CA ALA A 64 -12.74 14.79 6.05
C ALA A 64 -12.73 13.79 4.87
N GLY A 65 -12.64 12.49 5.17
CA GLY A 65 -12.61 11.41 4.19
C GLY A 65 -13.96 10.83 3.83
N GLN A 66 -15.06 11.53 4.10
CA GLN A 66 -16.42 11.03 3.83
C GLN A 66 -16.71 9.67 4.47
N ARG A 67 -16.13 9.42 5.66
CA ARG A 67 -16.21 8.15 6.39
C ARG A 67 -15.57 6.97 5.63
N LEU A 68 -14.61 7.25 4.75
CA LEU A 68 -13.75 6.27 4.10
C LEU A 68 -12.31 6.41 4.61
N HIS A 69 -11.58 5.30 4.53
CA HIS A 69 -10.15 5.27 4.77
C HIS A 69 -9.39 5.31 3.44
N PHE A 70 -8.65 6.39 3.18
CA PHE A 70 -8.00 6.62 1.88
C PHE A 70 -6.63 5.98 1.72
N GLY A 71 -6.15 5.28 2.74
CA GLY A 71 -4.87 4.59 2.73
C GLY A 71 -4.96 3.20 3.36
N ILE A 72 -3.81 2.73 3.83
CA ILE A 72 -3.69 1.60 4.75
C ILE A 72 -3.01 2.07 6.02
N ASP A 73 -3.37 1.44 7.14
CA ASP A 73 -2.71 1.68 8.42
C ASP A 73 -1.87 0.47 8.78
N LEU A 74 -0.59 0.70 9.02
CA LEU A 74 0.34 -0.29 9.55
C LEU A 74 0.63 0.06 11.01
N SER A 75 0.10 -0.73 11.94
CA SER A 75 0.34 -0.54 13.37
C SER A 75 1.80 -0.88 13.66
N MET A 76 2.52 0.05 14.28
CA MET A 76 3.92 -0.09 14.63
C MET A 76 4.27 0.92 15.71
N ARG A 77 5.34 0.68 16.48
CA ARG A 77 5.78 1.63 17.50
C ARG A 77 6.20 2.95 16.84
N CYS A 78 6.01 4.07 17.52
CA CYS A 78 6.69 5.31 17.14
C CYS A 78 8.20 5.08 17.00
N GLY A 79 8.82 5.79 16.05
CA GLY A 79 10.25 5.68 15.81
C GLY A 79 10.64 4.47 14.95
N THR A 80 9.68 3.72 14.40
CA THR A 80 10.01 2.64 13.46
C THR A 80 10.49 3.27 12.15
N PRO A 81 11.69 2.90 11.63
CA PRO A 81 12.20 3.41 10.37
C PRO A 81 11.27 3.06 9.21
N LEU A 82 10.93 4.07 8.42
CA LEU A 82 10.13 3.95 7.21
C LEU A 82 11.00 4.14 5.99
N VAL A 83 10.71 3.36 4.95
CA VAL A 83 11.43 3.40 3.67
C VAL A 83 10.53 3.79 2.52
N ALA A 84 11.11 4.38 1.47
CA ALA A 84 10.41 4.70 0.24
C ALA A 84 9.88 3.44 -0.43
N ILE A 85 8.56 3.36 -0.67
CA ILE A 85 7.92 2.23 -1.36
C ILE A 85 8.36 2.08 -2.82
N GLY A 86 8.93 3.13 -3.43
CA GLY A 86 9.38 3.16 -4.82
C GLY A 86 10.25 4.38 -5.11
N ASP A 87 10.93 4.37 -6.26
CA ASP A 87 11.74 5.50 -6.72
C ASP A 87 10.87 6.74 -6.99
N GLY A 88 11.40 7.92 -6.72
CA GLY A 88 10.65 9.15 -6.93
C GLY A 88 11.35 10.42 -6.46
N GLU A 89 10.57 11.48 -6.38
CA GLU A 89 10.97 12.82 -5.94
C GLU A 89 10.05 13.30 -4.81
N VAL A 90 10.64 13.86 -3.76
CA VAL A 90 9.89 14.47 -2.66
C VAL A 90 9.21 15.73 -3.17
N VAL A 91 7.88 15.79 -3.05
CA VAL A 91 7.08 16.94 -3.52
C VAL A 91 6.51 17.78 -2.39
N ALA A 92 6.41 17.21 -1.19
CA ALA A 92 6.10 17.95 0.03
C ALA A 92 6.72 17.22 1.23
N ALA A 93 7.18 17.99 2.21
CA ALA A 93 7.72 17.48 3.47
C ALA A 93 7.19 18.36 4.59
N ASP A 94 6.38 17.76 5.46
CA ASP A 94 5.71 18.41 6.59
C ASP A 94 4.76 19.55 6.17
N ASP A 95 3.92 19.29 5.17
CA ASP A 95 2.89 20.22 4.69
C ASP A 95 1.50 19.66 5.03
N LEU A 96 0.94 20.12 6.15
CA LEU A 96 -0.33 19.62 6.68
C LEU A 96 -1.56 19.98 5.83
N SER A 97 -1.42 20.83 4.82
CA SER A 97 -2.50 21.04 3.85
C SER A 97 -2.84 19.77 3.06
N PHE A 98 -1.90 18.82 3.03
CA PHE A 98 -2.06 17.49 2.43
C PHE A 98 -2.62 16.42 3.37
N GLY A 99 -2.97 16.77 4.62
CA GLY A 99 -3.59 15.88 5.60
C GLY A 99 -2.60 15.09 6.47
N SER A 100 -3.17 14.21 7.30
CA SER A 100 -2.43 13.20 8.09
C SER A 100 -1.35 13.76 9.03
N ALA A 101 -1.72 14.80 9.79
CA ALA A 101 -0.96 15.38 10.91
C ALA A 101 -0.53 14.32 11.93
N PRO A 102 0.53 14.54 12.75
CA PRO A 102 1.22 15.82 12.99
C PRO A 102 2.29 16.17 11.96
N HIS A 103 2.81 15.17 11.24
CA HIS A 103 3.85 15.33 10.22
C HIS A 103 3.58 14.40 9.05
N ASN A 104 3.94 14.82 7.84
CA ASN A 104 3.73 14.03 6.63
C ASN A 104 4.86 14.16 5.61
N LEU A 105 4.88 13.25 4.63
CA LEU A 105 5.79 13.26 3.50
C LEU A 105 5.03 12.85 2.23
N LEU A 106 5.23 13.57 1.13
CA LEU A 106 4.72 13.16 -0.18
C LEU A 106 5.89 12.89 -1.13
N ILE A 107 5.83 11.74 -1.80
CA ILE A 107 6.77 11.35 -2.85
C ILE A 107 6.00 11.12 -4.15
N ARG A 108 6.35 11.86 -5.21
CA ARG A 108 5.88 11.60 -6.58
C ARG A 108 6.80 10.55 -7.19
N HIS A 109 6.22 9.37 -7.46
CA HIS A 109 6.93 8.22 -7.98
C HIS A 109 7.03 8.25 -9.51
N ASP A 110 8.11 7.65 -10.02
CA ASP A 110 8.32 7.51 -11.46
C ASP A 110 7.24 6.62 -12.13
N ALA A 111 6.59 5.77 -11.34
CA ALA A 111 5.42 4.97 -11.75
C ALA A 111 4.14 5.79 -11.97
N GLY A 112 4.15 7.12 -11.76
CA GLY A 112 3.01 8.01 -12.03
C GLY A 112 2.03 8.20 -10.87
N TYR A 113 2.37 7.75 -9.67
CA TYR A 113 1.56 7.91 -8.46
C TYR A 113 2.25 8.82 -7.43
N VAL A 114 1.48 9.33 -6.47
CA VAL A 114 2.03 10.01 -5.28
C VAL A 114 1.73 9.15 -4.06
N SER A 115 2.74 8.86 -3.25
CA SER A 115 2.53 8.30 -1.91
C SER A 115 2.46 9.42 -0.88
N LEU A 116 1.59 9.28 0.13
CA LEU A 116 1.66 10.06 1.37
C LEU A 116 2.03 9.12 2.51
N TYR A 117 3.04 9.50 3.28
CA TYR A 117 3.34 8.93 4.60
C TYR A 117 2.81 9.91 5.63
N GLY A 118 1.81 9.48 6.39
CA GLY A 118 1.13 10.29 7.39
C GLY A 118 1.47 9.86 8.80
N HIS A 119 1.10 10.73 9.74
CA HIS A 119 1.28 10.52 11.18
C HIS A 119 2.74 10.28 11.58
N LEU A 120 3.69 10.90 10.86
CA LEU A 120 5.12 10.74 11.15
C LEU A 120 5.45 11.30 12.54
N LEU A 121 6.47 10.74 13.18
CA LEU A 121 6.89 11.14 14.53
C LEU A 121 7.40 12.59 14.56
N GLU A 122 8.09 12.98 13.50
CA GLU A 122 8.72 14.27 13.34
C GLU A 122 8.79 14.64 11.86
N ARG A 123 9.19 15.88 11.57
CA ARG A 123 9.44 16.34 10.21
C ARG A 123 10.44 15.40 9.52
N PRO A 124 10.10 14.80 8.37
CA PRO A 124 11.01 13.91 7.65
C PRO A 124 12.30 14.66 7.25
N PRO A 125 13.47 14.04 7.35
CA PRO A 125 14.77 14.69 7.08
C PRO A 125 15.07 14.78 5.58
N LEU A 126 14.08 15.19 4.79
CA LEU A 126 14.13 15.26 3.33
C LEU A 126 13.71 16.64 2.83
N MET A 127 14.27 17.05 1.70
CA MET A 127 13.94 18.32 1.06
C MET A 127 13.03 18.14 -0.16
N VAL A 128 12.14 19.09 -0.42
CA VAL A 128 11.37 19.13 -1.67
C VAL A 128 12.33 19.20 -2.87
N GLY A 129 12.05 18.39 -3.89
CA GLY A 129 12.93 18.19 -5.06
C GLY A 129 13.99 17.11 -4.87
N GLN A 130 14.17 16.58 -3.66
CA GLN A 130 15.12 15.49 -3.41
C GLN A 130 14.64 14.19 -4.06
N ARG A 131 15.54 13.53 -4.80
CA ARG A 131 15.30 12.18 -5.31
C ARG A 131 15.49 11.14 -4.20
N VAL A 132 14.61 10.14 -4.22
CA VAL A 132 14.67 8.97 -3.33
C VAL A 132 14.60 7.70 -4.16
N VAL A 133 15.21 6.63 -3.68
CA VAL A 133 15.14 5.29 -4.28
C VAL A 133 14.35 4.35 -3.38
N ARG A 134 13.74 3.32 -3.97
CA ARG A 134 13.02 2.27 -3.24
C ARG A 134 13.90 1.70 -2.14
N GLY A 135 13.34 1.60 -0.93
CA GLY A 135 14.05 1.08 0.25
C GLY A 135 14.93 2.10 0.97
N GLN A 136 15.06 3.34 0.46
CA GLN A 136 15.76 4.41 1.18
C GLN A 136 14.94 4.87 2.39
N ASP A 137 15.60 5.13 3.52
CA ASP A 137 14.96 5.73 4.71
C ASP A 137 14.35 7.10 4.39
N VAL A 138 13.11 7.31 4.80
CA VAL A 138 12.34 8.54 4.52
C VAL A 138 11.75 9.21 5.75
N GLY A 139 11.75 8.54 6.89
CA GLY A 139 11.23 9.08 8.14
C GLY A 139 10.97 8.01 9.18
N LEU A 140 10.22 8.40 10.21
CA LEU A 140 9.88 7.55 11.34
C LEU A 140 8.37 7.54 11.52
N SER A 141 7.81 6.35 11.77
CA SER A 141 6.40 6.22 12.15
C SER A 141 6.12 6.96 13.45
N GLY A 142 4.93 7.53 13.58
CA GLY A 142 4.51 8.26 14.76
C GLY A 142 3.12 7.87 15.23
N ASP A 143 2.42 8.87 15.75
CA ASP A 143 1.08 8.76 16.28
C ASP A 143 0.33 10.07 15.94
N PRO A 144 -0.89 10.01 15.38
CA PRO A 144 -1.69 11.22 15.10
C PRO A 144 -1.91 12.11 16.33
N ASP A 145 -1.91 11.55 17.54
CA ASP A 145 -2.12 12.27 18.79
C ASP A 145 -0.78 12.68 19.47
N LEU A 146 0.38 12.41 18.86
CA LEU A 146 1.73 12.69 19.39
C LEU A 146 2.07 12.00 20.73
N THR A 147 1.28 11.04 21.18
CA THR A 147 1.49 10.37 22.48
C THR A 147 2.36 9.12 22.40
N CYS A 148 2.40 8.47 21.23
CA CYS A 148 3.01 7.17 21.01
C CYS A 148 2.40 6.00 21.81
N ASP A 149 1.29 6.25 22.50
CA ASP A 149 0.57 5.27 23.32
C ASP A 149 -0.91 5.13 22.91
N SER A 150 -1.47 6.05 22.11
CA SER A 150 -2.90 6.03 21.77
C SER A 150 -3.16 5.16 20.54
N ARG A 151 -2.53 5.47 19.41
CA ARG A 151 -2.65 4.72 18.16
C ARG A 151 -1.38 4.87 17.31
N PRO A 152 -0.21 4.41 17.76
CA PRO A 152 0.99 4.50 16.94
C PRO A 152 0.86 3.63 15.67
N HIS A 153 0.96 4.27 14.51
CA HIS A 153 0.87 3.63 13.19
C HIS A 153 1.46 4.51 12.09
N LEU A 154 1.78 3.90 10.95
CA LEU A 154 1.92 4.61 9.67
C LEU A 154 0.57 4.60 8.96
N HIS A 155 0.10 5.78 8.56
CA HIS A 155 -0.94 5.91 7.55
C HIS A 155 -0.30 6.12 6.17
N LEU A 156 -0.51 5.18 5.24
CA LEU A 156 0.07 5.24 3.90
C LEU A 156 -1.03 5.35 2.85
N GLU A 157 -1.05 6.46 2.12
CA GLU A 157 -1.94 6.63 0.96
C GLU A 157 -1.16 6.47 -0.35
N ILE A 158 -1.86 6.06 -1.41
CA ILE A 158 -1.44 6.26 -2.79
C ILE A 158 -2.53 7.08 -3.48
N ARG A 159 -2.16 8.21 -4.08
CA ARG A 159 -3.12 9.20 -4.60
C ARG A 159 -2.57 10.01 -5.78
N SER A 160 -3.44 10.81 -6.37
CA SER A 160 -3.06 11.89 -7.27
C SER A 160 -2.50 13.09 -6.48
N LEU A 161 -1.64 13.89 -7.11
CA LEU A 161 -1.01 15.04 -6.45
C LEU A 161 -2.02 16.09 -5.97
N ASP A 162 -3.12 16.26 -6.71
CA ASP A 162 -4.23 17.16 -6.39
C ASP A 162 -5.23 16.57 -5.39
N TYR A 163 -4.96 15.36 -4.89
CA TYR A 163 -5.79 14.59 -3.95
C TYR A 163 -7.23 14.34 -4.43
N ARG A 164 -7.50 14.43 -5.73
CA ARG A 164 -8.82 14.12 -6.30
C ARG A 164 -9.06 12.63 -6.50
N THR A 165 -8.02 11.80 -6.43
CA THR A 165 -8.12 10.35 -6.61
C THR A 165 -7.22 9.64 -5.62
N THR A 166 -7.75 8.62 -4.97
CA THR A 166 -7.03 7.71 -4.07
C THR A 166 -7.09 6.30 -4.66
N TYR A 167 -6.01 5.55 -4.49
CA TYR A 167 -5.84 4.20 -5.02
C TYR A 167 -5.64 3.25 -3.85
N ASN A 168 -6.21 2.05 -3.95
CA ASN A 168 -5.99 1.02 -2.94
C ASN A 168 -4.49 0.62 -2.91
N PRO A 169 -3.74 0.91 -1.82
CA PRO A 169 -2.32 0.57 -1.74
C PRO A 169 -2.04 -0.92 -1.89
N ALA A 170 -2.94 -1.80 -1.41
CA ALA A 170 -2.76 -3.25 -1.50
C ALA A 170 -2.77 -3.76 -2.95
N ALA A 171 -3.38 -3.02 -3.88
CA ALA A 171 -3.36 -3.34 -5.30
C ALA A 171 -2.02 -2.98 -5.97
N LEU A 172 -1.26 -2.05 -5.40
CA LEU A 172 -0.05 -1.46 -6.00
C LEU A 172 1.25 -1.83 -5.27
N ILE A 173 1.16 -2.35 -4.04
CA ILE A 173 2.29 -2.80 -3.24
C ILE A 173 2.41 -4.33 -3.32
N ASP A 174 3.60 -4.80 -3.67
CA ASP A 174 3.99 -6.20 -3.67
C ASP A 174 4.19 -6.71 -2.24
N ALA A 175 3.17 -7.39 -1.72
CA ALA A 175 3.14 -7.99 -0.40
C ALA A 175 2.05 -9.08 -0.31
N PRO A 176 2.18 -10.05 0.60
CA PRO A 176 1.20 -11.11 0.80
C PRO A 176 -0.01 -10.64 1.64
N TRP A 177 -0.78 -9.67 1.11
CA TRP A 177 -1.88 -8.99 1.82
C TRP A 177 -2.89 -9.92 2.46
N ASP A 178 -3.26 -11.01 1.80
CA ASP A 178 -4.19 -12.01 2.35
C ASP A 178 -3.66 -12.62 3.65
N THR A 179 -2.33 -12.80 3.77
CA THR A 179 -1.75 -13.34 4.99
C THR A 179 -1.55 -12.25 6.04
N LEU A 180 -1.14 -11.05 5.64
CA LEU A 180 -1.03 -9.91 6.56
C LEU A 180 -2.36 -9.59 7.25
N ALA A 181 -3.48 -9.75 6.53
CA ALA A 181 -4.83 -9.55 7.08
C ALA A 181 -5.22 -10.55 8.17
N LEU A 182 -4.57 -11.71 8.25
CA LEU A 182 -4.88 -12.74 9.25
C LEU A 182 -4.21 -12.50 10.60
N ILE A 183 -3.15 -11.68 10.64
CA ILE A 183 -2.33 -11.52 11.85
C ILE A 183 -2.99 -10.55 12.84
N GLY A 184 -3.86 -9.65 12.35
CA GLY A 184 -4.54 -8.65 13.17
C GLY A 184 -3.57 -7.73 13.94
N PRO A 185 -4.06 -6.69 14.62
CA PRO A 185 -3.19 -5.74 15.34
C PRO A 185 -2.75 -6.21 16.73
N PHE A 186 -3.10 -7.42 17.18
CA PHE A 186 -2.87 -7.88 18.55
C PHE A 186 -2.15 -9.22 18.59
N SER A 187 -0.86 -9.23 18.95
CA SER A 187 -0.11 -10.45 19.26
C SER A 187 1.05 -10.17 20.22
N TYR A 188 1.36 -11.11 21.13
CA TYR A 188 2.46 -11.10 22.10
C TYR A 188 2.93 -12.56 22.35
N PRO A 189 4.22 -12.83 22.67
CA PRO A 189 5.43 -12.48 21.92
C PRO A 189 6.11 -13.73 21.30
N LEU A 190 7.06 -13.47 20.37
CA LEU A 190 8.12 -14.36 19.80
C LEU A 190 7.98 -14.88 18.35
N PHE A 191 6.98 -14.49 17.55
CA PHE A 191 6.88 -14.97 16.16
C PHE A 191 6.71 -13.83 15.15
N GLN A 192 7.52 -13.78 14.10
CA GLN A 192 7.38 -12.89 12.94
C GLN A 192 7.01 -13.71 11.71
N GLN A 193 6.26 -13.14 10.78
CA GLN A 193 5.92 -13.82 9.55
C GLN A 193 7.05 -13.70 8.52
N ASP A 194 7.44 -14.81 7.90
CA ASP A 194 8.36 -14.80 6.76
C ASP A 194 7.66 -14.22 5.52
N LEU A 195 8.18 -13.10 4.99
CA LEU A 195 7.64 -12.47 3.79
C LEU A 195 7.98 -13.24 2.51
N ASP A 196 9.06 -14.03 2.52
CA ASP A 196 9.46 -14.87 1.39
C ASP A 196 8.73 -16.22 1.42
N ASN A 197 8.16 -16.59 2.57
CA ASN A 197 7.38 -17.81 2.73
C ASN A 197 6.20 -17.61 3.69
N ALA A 198 5.05 -17.22 3.15
CA ALA A 198 3.85 -16.90 3.92
C ALA A 198 3.32 -18.04 4.83
N ARG A 199 3.81 -19.28 4.67
CA ARG A 199 3.45 -20.42 5.54
C ARG A 199 4.39 -20.60 6.73
N ARG A 200 5.41 -19.75 6.89
CA ARG A 200 6.44 -19.86 7.92
C ARG A 200 6.36 -18.68 8.89
N TRP A 201 6.52 -19.02 10.16
CA TRP A 201 6.79 -18.10 11.25
C TRP A 201 8.22 -18.32 11.75
N MET A 202 8.89 -17.24 12.16
CA MET A 202 10.28 -17.24 12.63
C MET A 202 10.45 -16.45 13.93
#